data_AF-A0A200PPT6-F1
#
_entry.id   AF-A0A200PPT6-F1
#
_cell.length_a   1.000
_cell.length_b   1.000
_cell.length_c   1.000
_cell.angle_alpha   90.00
_cell.angle_beta   90.00
_cell.angle_gamma   90.00
#
_symmetry.space_group_name_H-M   'P 1'
#
loop_
_entity.id
_entity.type
_entity.pdbx_description
1 polymer ?
#
loop_
_entity_poly.entity_id
_entity_poly.type
_entity_poly.pdbx_seq_one_letter_code
_entity_poly.pdbx_strand_id
1 'polypeptide(L)'
;MFYFLMKLKSVKAGLIRWNKQRFSNITDQVAEARKTMETLQKELQSNLFNSDIAQRERAAVHHYASISKAEDSRLKQISRVKWIDLDDNNTAFFHCSIKERKARNYILKLHSMADSVLTKEEDIAA
;
A
#
# COMPACT_ATOMS: atom_id res chain seq x y z
N MET A 1 -1.24 -17.47 34.17
CA MET A 1 -1.08 -17.68 32.71
C MET A 1 -2.42 -17.73 31.94
N PHE A 2 -3.48 -18.39 32.45
CA PHE A 2 -4.73 -18.62 31.72
C PHE A 2 -5.60 -17.36 31.47
N TYR A 3 -5.71 -16.48 32.47
CA TYR A 3 -6.54 -15.26 32.39
C TYR A 3 -6.08 -14.29 31.29
N PHE A 4 -4.77 -14.14 31.09
CA PHE A 4 -4.18 -13.32 30.03
C PHE A 4 -4.56 -13.84 28.63
N LEU A 5 -4.47 -15.16 28.43
CA LEU A 5 -4.85 -15.80 27.18
C LEU A 5 -6.36 -15.63 26.88
N MET A 6 -7.21 -15.68 27.90
CA MET A 6 -8.65 -15.43 27.73
C MET A 6 -8.94 -13.99 27.31
N LYS A 7 -8.26 -13.01 27.91
CA LYS A 7 -8.39 -11.60 27.48
C LYS A 7 -7.94 -11.40 26.04
N LEU A 8 -6.81 -11.99 25.65
CA LEU A 8 -6.33 -11.93 24.26
C LEU A 8 -7.31 -12.58 23.28
N LYS A 9 -7.92 -13.73 23.64
CA LYS A 9 -8.96 -14.37 22.81
C LYS A 9 -10.18 -13.47 22.63
N SER A 10 -10.63 -12.80 23.69
CA SER A 10 -11.76 -11.85 23.64
C SER A 10 -11.44 -10.67 22.72
N VAL A 11 -10.26 -10.06 22.87
CA VAL A 11 -9.81 -8.97 22.00
C VAL A 11 -9.70 -9.41 20.55
N LYS A 12 -9.10 -10.58 20.28
CA LYS A 12 -9.00 -11.17 18.94
C LYS A 12 -10.39 -11.33 18.31
N ALA A 13 -11.36 -11.85 19.05
CA ALA A 13 -12.72 -12.03 18.55
C ALA A 13 -13.39 -10.68 18.22
N GLY A 14 -13.19 -9.66 19.05
CA GLY A 14 -13.65 -8.29 18.79
C GLY A 14 -13.03 -7.70 17.52
N LEU A 15 -11.71 -7.82 17.37
CA LEU A 15 -10.97 -7.32 16.21
C LEU A 15 -11.38 -8.03 14.91
N ILE A 16 -11.59 -9.35 14.93
CA ILE A 16 -12.07 -10.09 13.75
C ILE A 16 -13.45 -9.58 13.32
N ARG A 17 -14.36 -9.37 14.28
CA ARG A 17 -15.71 -8.86 14.02
C ARG A 17 -15.66 -7.46 13.43
N TRP A 18 -14.89 -6.56 14.04
CA TRP A 18 -14.69 -5.19 13.54
C TRP A 18 -14.09 -5.18 12.14
N ASN A 19 -13.07 -6.01 11.90
CA ASN A 19 -12.42 -6.12 10.60
C ASN A 19 -13.42 -6.61 9.53
N LYS A 20 -14.24 -7.62 9.84
CA LYS A 20 -15.27 -8.12 8.92
C LYS A 20 -16.34 -7.07 8.64
N GLN A 21 -16.74 -6.27 9.62
CA GLN A 21 -17.74 -5.21 9.40
C GLN A 21 -17.19 -4.04 8.58
N ARG A 22 -15.93 -3.64 8.81
CA ARG A 22 -15.39 -2.42 8.22
C ARG A 22 -14.61 -2.62 6.92
N PHE A 23 -13.99 -3.80 6.74
CA PHE A 23 -13.02 -4.07 5.66
C PHE A 23 -13.35 -5.30 4.82
N SER A 24 -14.50 -5.97 5.01
CA SER A 24 -14.84 -7.13 4.15
C SER A 24 -14.89 -6.77 2.67
N ASN A 25 -15.39 -5.57 2.36
CA ASN A 25 -15.65 -5.11 1.00
C ASN A 25 -14.77 -3.91 0.63
N ILE A 26 -13.59 -3.76 1.25
CA ILE A 26 -12.75 -2.59 0.97
C ILE A 26 -12.31 -2.53 -0.49
N THR A 27 -12.04 -3.68 -1.11
CA THR A 27 -11.68 -3.78 -2.53
C THR A 27 -12.84 -3.35 -3.43
N ASP A 28 -14.07 -3.74 -3.10
CA ASP A 28 -15.27 -3.29 -3.82
C ASP A 28 -15.49 -1.79 -3.64
N GLN A 29 -15.28 -1.27 -2.43
CA GLN A 29 -15.38 0.17 -2.12
C GLN A 29 -14.33 0.98 -2.90
N VAL A 30 -13.10 0.47 -3.06
CA VAL A 30 -12.08 1.12 -3.90
C VAL A 30 -12.52 1.13 -5.36
N ALA A 31 -13.04 0.02 -5.87
CA ALA A 31 -13.52 -0.07 -7.25
C ALA A 31 -14.69 0.89 -7.51
N GLU A 32 -15.64 0.98 -6.58
CA GLU A 32 -16.76 1.90 -6.66
C GLU A 32 -16.30 3.36 -6.60
N ALA A 33 -15.48 3.72 -5.60
CA ALA A 33 -14.94 5.07 -5.47
C ALA A 33 -14.13 5.50 -6.70
N ARG A 34 -13.37 4.57 -7.30
CA ARG A 34 -12.64 4.81 -8.55
C ARG A 34 -13.60 5.09 -9.70
N LYS A 35 -14.65 4.28 -9.85
CA LYS A 35 -15.66 4.47 -10.90
C LYS A 35 -16.35 5.82 -10.76
N THR A 36 -16.74 6.21 -9.55
CA THR A 36 -17.35 7.52 -9.27
C THR A 36 -16.42 8.67 -9.62
N MET A 37 -15.14 8.57 -9.25
CA MET A 37 -14.12 9.55 -9.61
C MET A 37 -13.97 9.66 -11.14
N GLU A 38 -13.84 8.54 -11.85
CA GLU A 38 -13.71 8.50 -13.31
C GLU A 38 -14.94 9.09 -14.02
N THR A 39 -16.14 8.85 -13.51
CA THR A 39 -17.37 9.45 -14.05
C THR A 39 -17.38 10.96 -13.88
N LEU A 40 -17.07 11.46 -12.68
CA LEU A 40 -17.03 12.91 -12.41
C LEU A 40 -15.93 13.61 -13.22
N GLN A 41 -14.78 12.96 -13.43
CA GLN A 41 -13.72 13.50 -14.28
C GLN A 41 -14.16 13.62 -15.75
N LYS A 42 -14.90 12.62 -16.28
CA LYS A 42 -15.46 12.69 -17.64
C LYS A 42 -16.53 13.78 -17.78
N GLU A 43 -17.37 13.95 -16.77
CA GLU A 43 -18.38 15.02 -16.73
C GLU A 43 -17.72 16.40 -16.68
N LEU A 44 -16.67 16.56 -15.86
CA LEU A 44 -15.90 17.80 -15.76
C LEU A 44 -15.19 18.14 -17.07
N GLN A 45 -14.61 17.13 -17.74
CA GLN A 45 -13.96 17.31 -19.04
C GLN A 45 -14.96 17.78 -20.11
N SER A 46 -16.22 17.37 -19.99
CA SER A 46 -17.30 17.78 -20.89
C SER A 46 -17.86 19.18 -20.56
N ASN A 47 -17.77 19.61 -19.29
CA ASN A 47 -18.28 20.90 -18.80
C ASN A 47 -17.27 21.60 -17.87
N LEU A 48 -16.17 22.10 -18.45
CA LEU A 48 -14.99 22.61 -17.76
C LEU A 48 -15.25 23.77 -16.77
N PHE A 49 -16.32 24.53 -16.96
CA PHE A 49 -16.63 25.71 -16.14
C PHE A 49 -17.67 25.44 -15.04
N ASN A 50 -18.11 24.20 -14.87
CA ASN A 50 -19.08 23.86 -13.84
C ASN A 50 -18.39 23.70 -12.47
N SER A 51 -18.48 24.74 -11.64
CA SER A 51 -17.89 24.78 -10.30
C SER A 51 -18.42 23.69 -9.36
N ASP A 52 -19.68 23.27 -9.51
CA ASP A 52 -20.29 22.22 -8.66
C ASP A 52 -19.69 20.85 -8.99
N ILE A 53 -19.55 20.53 -10.28
CA ILE A 53 -18.91 19.28 -10.74
C ILE A 53 -17.44 19.25 -10.30
N ALA A 54 -16.72 20.36 -10.42
CA ALA A 54 -15.33 20.47 -9.98
C ALA A 54 -15.18 20.23 -8.47
N GLN A 55 -16.12 20.71 -7.65
CA GLN A 55 -16.09 20.47 -6.21
C GLN A 55 -16.40 19.02 -5.85
N ARG A 56 -17.35 18.39 -6.54
CA ARG A 56 -17.67 16.96 -6.36
C ARG A 56 -16.52 16.06 -6.80
N GLU A 57 -15.84 16.38 -7.90
CA GLU A 57 -14.66 15.66 -8.39
C GLU A 57 -13.54 15.66 -7.33
N ARG A 58 -13.21 16.83 -6.76
CA ARG A 58 -12.20 16.91 -5.69
C ARG A 58 -12.56 16.07 -4.48
N ALA A 59 -13.83 16.08 -4.08
CA ALA A 59 -14.31 15.26 -2.96
C ALA A 59 -14.18 13.76 -3.28
N ALA A 60 -14.52 13.34 -4.50
CA ALA A 60 -14.38 11.97 -4.96
C ALA A 60 -12.92 11.51 -5.04
N VAL A 61 -12.01 12.36 -5.53
CA VAL A 61 -10.55 12.09 -5.54
C VAL A 61 -10.03 11.90 -4.11
N HIS A 62 -10.38 12.79 -3.19
CA HIS A 62 -9.95 12.66 -1.79
C HIS A 62 -10.51 11.39 -1.14
N HIS A 63 -11.78 11.07 -1.43
CA HIS A 63 -12.41 9.85 -0.95
C HIS A 63 -11.70 8.59 -1.48
N TYR A 64 -11.49 8.51 -2.80
CA TYR A 64 -10.76 7.41 -3.43
C TYR A 64 -9.36 7.24 -2.84
N ALA A 65 -8.59 8.33 -2.71
CA ALA A 65 -7.25 8.29 -2.13
C ALA A 65 -7.27 7.75 -0.68
N SER A 66 -8.27 8.13 0.12
CA SER A 66 -8.39 7.67 1.51
C SER A 66 -8.68 6.17 1.61
N ILE A 67 -9.58 5.63 0.78
CA ILE A 67 -9.93 4.21 0.80
C ILE A 67 -8.80 3.37 0.19
N SER A 68 -8.19 3.84 -0.91
CA SER A 68 -7.05 3.17 -1.55
C SER A 68 -5.87 3.03 -0.57
N LYS A 69 -5.56 4.07 0.21
CA LYS A 69 -4.53 4.01 1.26
C LYS A 69 -4.86 2.96 2.35
N ALA A 70 -6.13 2.80 2.68
CA ALA A 70 -6.57 1.79 3.63
C ALA A 70 -6.46 0.37 3.04
N GLU A 71 -6.77 0.18 1.75
CA GLU A 71 -6.56 -1.08 1.04
C GLU A 71 -5.08 -1.46 0.98
N ASP A 72 -4.20 -0.53 0.62
CA ASP A 72 -2.75 -0.73 0.61
C ASP A 72 -2.22 -1.15 1.98
N SER A 73 -2.71 -0.52 3.04
CA SER A 73 -2.33 -0.85 4.41
C SER A 73 -2.77 -2.28 4.78
N ARG A 74 -3.96 -2.70 4.33
CA ARG A 74 -4.45 -4.08 4.50
C ARG A 74 -3.58 -5.07 3.73
N LEU A 75 -3.27 -4.77 2.47
CA LEU A 75 -2.43 -5.63 1.63
C LEU A 75 -1.02 -5.80 2.22
N LYS A 76 -0.43 -4.72 2.76
CA LYS A 76 0.86 -4.76 3.49
C LYS A 76 0.80 -5.64 4.73
N GLN A 77 -0.30 -5.59 5.48
CA GLN A 77 -0.48 -6.48 6.63
C GLN A 77 -0.58 -7.95 6.19
N ILE A 78 -1.39 -8.23 5.17
CA ILE A 78 -1.54 -9.59 4.61
C ILE A 78 -0.21 -10.10 4.07
N SER A 79 0.57 -9.28 3.35
CA SER A 79 1.87 -9.70 2.82
C SER A 79 2.86 -10.01 3.94
N ARG A 80 2.87 -9.24 5.03
CA ARG A 80 3.71 -9.51 6.19
C ARG A 80 3.30 -10.77 6.93
N VAL A 81 2.01 -11.02 7.09
CA VAL A 81 1.50 -12.28 7.68
C VAL A 81 1.90 -13.45 6.79
N LYS A 82 1.68 -13.37 5.47
CA LYS A 82 2.13 -14.38 4.52
C LYS A 82 3.64 -14.61 4.57
N TRP A 83 4.43 -13.55 4.74
CA TRP A 83 5.89 -13.67 4.88
C TRP A 83 6.27 -14.45 6.15
N ILE A 84 5.64 -14.16 7.28
CA ILE A 84 5.85 -14.89 8.54
C ILE A 84 5.41 -16.36 8.41
N ASP A 85 4.29 -16.61 7.74
CA ASP A 85 3.77 -17.98 7.55
C ASP A 85 4.63 -18.81 6.59
N LEU A 86 5.19 -18.16 5.56
CA LEU A 86 6.03 -18.82 4.56
C LEU A 86 7.46 -19.05 5.06
N ASP A 87 7.95 -18.21 5.97
CA ASP A 87 9.27 -18.22 6.62
C ASP A 87 10.43 -18.67 5.69
N ASP A 88 11.53 -19.22 6.22
CA ASP A 88 12.73 -19.63 5.47
C ASP A 88 12.51 -20.84 4.54
N ASN A 89 11.25 -21.19 4.25
CA ASN A 89 10.97 -22.11 3.16
C ASN A 89 11.44 -21.42 1.87
N ASN A 90 12.34 -22.09 1.16
CA ASN A 90 13.00 -21.67 -0.08
C ASN A 90 12.00 -21.56 -1.26
N THR A 91 10.96 -20.75 -1.05
CA THR A 91 9.79 -20.58 -1.90
C THR A 91 10.09 -19.52 -2.94
N ALA A 92 9.44 -19.61 -4.10
CA ALA A 92 9.54 -18.58 -5.12
C ALA A 92 9.22 -17.17 -4.58
N PHE A 93 8.33 -17.06 -3.59
CA PHE A 93 7.99 -15.80 -2.93
C PHE A 93 9.16 -15.17 -2.17
N PHE A 94 9.94 -15.98 -1.45
CA PHE A 94 11.14 -15.54 -0.72
C PHE A 94 12.18 -14.95 -1.69
N HIS A 95 12.51 -15.69 -2.75
CA HIS A 95 13.47 -15.23 -3.76
C HIS A 95 12.98 -13.98 -4.51
N CYS A 96 11.70 -13.90 -4.87
CA CYS A 96 11.11 -12.71 -5.50
C CYS A 96 11.21 -11.48 -4.59
N SER A 97 10.93 -11.63 -3.30
CA SER A 97 10.98 -10.51 -2.35
C SER A 97 12.41 -10.04 -2.07
N ILE A 98 13.39 -10.96 -2.03
CA ILE A 98 14.82 -10.59 -1.98
C ILE A 98 15.21 -9.83 -3.24
N LYS A 99 14.80 -10.29 -4.42
CA LYS A 99 15.11 -9.62 -5.70
C LYS A 99 14.55 -8.19 -5.73
N GLU A 100 13.29 -8.02 -5.31
CA GLU A 100 12.66 -6.71 -5.20
C GLU A 100 13.40 -5.80 -4.20
N ARG A 101 13.79 -6.33 -3.03
CA ARG A 101 14.55 -5.57 -2.03
C ARG A 101 15.93 -5.18 -2.53
N LYS A 102 16.64 -6.08 -3.22
CA LYS A 102 17.92 -5.78 -3.88
C LYS A 102 17.77 -4.67 -4.91
N ALA A 103 16.74 -4.73 -5.76
CA ALA A 103 16.49 -3.69 -6.76
C ALA A 103 16.17 -2.32 -6.13
N ARG A 104 15.32 -2.28 -5.09
CA ARG A 104 15.00 -1.03 -4.38
C ARG A 104 16.19 -0.41 -3.66
N ASN A 105 17.05 -1.24 -3.09
CA ASN A 105 18.23 -0.80 -2.34
C ASN A 105 19.46 -0.62 -3.25
N TYR A 106 19.32 -0.84 -4.56
CA TYR A 106 20.43 -0.70 -5.49
C TYR A 106 20.73 0.78 -5.72
N ILE A 107 21.87 1.24 -5.22
CA ILE A 107 22.35 2.60 -5.43
C ILE A 107 23.07 2.63 -6.78
N LEU A 108 22.49 3.32 -7.75
CA LEU A 108 23.01 3.40 -9.12
C LEU A 108 24.26 4.26 -9.25
N LYS A 109 24.36 5.35 -8.48
CA LYS A 109 25.42 6.36 -8.57
C LYS A 109 25.65 7.00 -7.21
N LEU A 110 26.91 7.21 -6.87
CA LEU A 110 27.31 8.03 -5.73
C LEU A 110 28.08 9.25 -6.24
N HIS A 111 27.82 10.42 -5.68
CA HIS A 111 28.55 11.65 -6.00
C HIS A 111 29.55 11.95 -4.88
N SER A 112 30.81 12.18 -5.24
CA SER A 112 31.84 12.65 -4.31
C SER A 112 31.72 14.16 -4.07
N MET A 113 32.36 14.69 -3.02
CA MET A 113 32.41 16.14 -2.74
C MET A 113 33.06 16.97 -3.86
N ALA A 114 33.78 16.32 -4.78
CA ALA A 114 34.37 16.93 -5.97
C ALA A 114 33.51 16.80 -7.25
N ASP A 115 32.21 16.49 -7.11
CA ASP A 115 31.23 16.32 -8.19
C ASP A 115 31.55 15.20 -9.20
N SER A 116 32.45 14.29 -8.84
CA SER A 116 32.74 13.08 -9.61
C SER A 116 31.69 11.99 -9.33
N VAL A 117 31.19 11.36 -10.39
CA VAL A 117 30.19 10.28 -10.34
C VAL A 117 30.90 8.94 -10.18
N LEU A 118 30.87 8.38 -8.98
CA LEU A 118 31.36 7.05 -8.68
C LEU A 118 30.31 6.03 -9.13
N THR A 119 30.65 5.27 -10.16
CA THR A 119 29.75 4.31 -10.81
C THR A 119 30.29 2.88 -10.75
N LYS A 120 31.52 2.69 -10.23
CA LYS A 120 32.20 1.38 -10.14
C LYS A 120 32.36 0.98 -8.66
N GLU A 121 32.24 -0.32 -8.37
CA GLU A 121 32.50 -0.86 -7.03
C GLU A 121 33.95 -0.64 -6.57
N GLU A 122 34.90 -0.51 -7.52
CA GLU A 122 36.31 -0.20 -7.28
C GLU A 122 36.53 1.19 -6.66
N ASP A 123 35.62 2.14 -6.88
CA ASP A 123 35.73 3.50 -6.33
C ASP A 123 35.06 3.64 -4.94
N ILE A 124 34.31 2.62 -4.51
CA ILE A 124 33.49 2.62 -3.28
C ILE A 124 34.17 1.83 -2.15
N ALA A 125 35.17 1.00 -2.48
CA ALA A 125 35.98 0.25 -1.53
C ALA A 125 37.25 1.02 -1.16
N ALA A 126 37.29 1.56 0.06
CA ALA A 126 38.51 1.94 0.76
C ALA A 126 38.79 0.92 1.88
#